data_AF-A0AAE7EAD3-F1
#
_entry.id   AF-A0AAE7EAD3-F1
#
_cell.length_a   1.000
_cell.length_b   1.000
_cell.length_c   1.000
_cell.angle_alpha   90.00
_cell.angle_beta   90.00
_cell.angle_gamma   90.00
#
_symmetry.space_group_name_H-M   'P 1'
#
loop_
_entity.id
_entity.type
_entity.pdbx_description
1 polymer ?
#
loop_
_entity_poly.entity_id
_entity_poly.type
_entity_poly.pdbx_seq_one_letter_code
_entity_poly.pdbx_strand_id
1 'polypeptide(L)'
;MLELKDLQTNFAVKEKVIKIKAWNGEVKIRELTTKERSQIVEVMQGDSIIDEKGSTLKLSNLTKAQILTAHYGLVEPSLSTKDIESLSESAFEGIKEINEAIEGLSKKN
;
A
#
# COMPACT_ATOMS: atom_id res chain seq x y z
N MET A 1 -33.82 -7.73 -9.68
CA MET A 1 -33.15 -6.54 -10.25
C MET A 1 -32.39 -5.92 -9.09
N LEU A 2 -31.05 -5.91 -9.09
CA LEU A 2 -30.29 -5.23 -8.04
C LEU A 2 -30.45 -3.72 -8.24
N GLU A 3 -30.82 -2.97 -7.21
CA GLU A 3 -30.88 -1.51 -7.33
C GLU A 3 -29.45 -0.93 -7.27
N LEU A 4 -29.16 0.13 -8.02
CA LEU A 4 -27.84 0.78 -8.00
C LEU A 4 -27.43 1.26 -6.58
N LYS A 5 -28.42 1.55 -5.73
CA LYS A 5 -28.21 1.91 -4.31
C LYS A 5 -27.68 0.73 -3.51
N ASP A 6 -28.06 -0.50 -3.86
CA ASP A 6 -27.58 -1.73 -3.23
C ASP A 6 -26.11 -2.01 -3.56
N LEU A 7 -25.54 -1.44 -4.63
CA LEU A 7 -24.12 -1.65 -4.95
C LEU A 7 -23.22 -0.97 -3.90
N GLN A 8 -23.47 0.29 -3.55
CA GLN A 8 -22.56 1.03 -2.64
C GLN A 8 -22.59 0.49 -1.21
N THR A 9 -23.75 0.02 -0.73
CA THR A 9 -23.89 -0.49 0.64
C THR A 9 -23.41 -1.94 0.79
N ASN A 10 -23.44 -2.73 -0.29
CA ASN A 10 -23.02 -4.15 -0.27
C ASN A 10 -21.54 -4.38 -0.57
N PHE A 11 -20.79 -3.38 -1.05
CA PHE A 11 -19.35 -3.49 -1.33
C PHE A 11 -18.50 -2.67 -0.35
N ALA A 12 -18.75 -2.84 0.94
CA ALA A 12 -17.90 -2.26 1.98
C ALA A 12 -16.45 -2.78 1.82
N VAL A 13 -15.48 -1.88 1.92
CA VAL A 13 -14.06 -2.23 1.83
C VAL A 13 -13.72 -3.15 3.02
N LYS A 14 -13.13 -4.31 2.72
CA LYS A 14 -12.74 -5.27 3.76
C LYS A 14 -11.62 -4.68 4.61
N GLU A 15 -11.84 -4.60 5.91
CA GLU A 15 -10.83 -4.18 6.89
C GLU A 15 -10.41 -5.36 7.76
N LYS A 16 -9.17 -5.33 8.26
CA LYS A 16 -8.63 -6.36 9.14
C LYS A 16 -7.55 -5.79 10.05
N VAL A 17 -7.57 -6.20 11.32
CA VAL A 17 -6.44 -5.97 12.24
C VAL A 17 -5.43 -7.11 12.11
N ILE A 18 -4.15 -6.77 12.00
CA ILE A 18 -3.04 -7.72 11.88
C ILE A 18 -1.91 -7.34 12.84
N LYS A 19 -1.15 -8.34 13.28
CA LYS A 19 0.07 -8.14 14.06
C LYS A 19 1.27 -8.05 13.13
N ILE A 20 2.05 -6.97 13.25
CA ILE A 20 3.28 -6.73 12.52
C ILE A 20 4.46 -7.11 13.40
N LYS A 21 5.24 -8.10 12.98
CA LYS A 21 6.35 -8.63 13.79
C LYS A 21 7.46 -7.59 13.91
N ALA A 22 7.82 -6.94 12.82
CA ALA A 22 8.88 -5.92 12.82
C ALA A 22 8.61 -4.74 13.77
N TRP A 23 7.33 -4.41 14.02
CA TRP A 23 6.95 -3.31 14.91
C TRP A 23 6.53 -3.78 16.30
N ASN A 24 6.45 -5.10 16.52
CA ASN A 24 5.88 -5.71 17.72
C ASN A 24 4.53 -5.08 18.12
N GLY A 25 3.69 -4.80 17.12
CA GLY A 25 2.46 -4.02 17.28
C GLY A 25 1.34 -4.51 16.36
N GLU A 26 0.14 -4.00 16.60
CA GLU A 26 -1.02 -4.27 15.75
C GLU A 26 -1.35 -3.05 14.91
N VAL A 27 -1.78 -3.31 13.67
CA VAL A 27 -2.23 -2.29 12.74
C VAL A 27 -3.54 -2.71 12.09
N LYS A 28 -4.33 -1.72 11.70
CA LYS A 28 -5.55 -1.92 10.93
C LYS A 28 -5.27 -1.65 9.47
N ILE A 29 -5.56 -2.64 8.62
CA ILE A 29 -5.42 -2.53 7.16
C ILE A 29 -6.77 -2.68 6.47
N ARG A 30 -6.84 -2.24 5.22
CA ARG A 30 -7.99 -2.42 4.33
C ARG A 30 -7.57 -2.90 2.94
N GLU A 31 -8.54 -3.48 2.24
CA GLU A 31 -8.41 -3.73 0.81
C GLU A 31 -8.25 -2.40 0.03
N LEU A 32 -7.46 -2.46 -1.04
CA LEU A 32 -7.28 -1.34 -1.95
C LEU A 32 -8.43 -1.29 -2.95
N THR A 33 -8.90 -0.08 -3.23
CA THR A 33 -9.84 0.17 -4.32
C THR A 33 -9.18 -0.06 -5.67
N THR A 34 -9.97 -0.30 -6.73
CA THR A 34 -9.45 -0.42 -8.09
C THR A 34 -8.65 0.81 -8.52
N LYS A 35 -9.09 2.01 -8.12
CA LYS A 35 -8.41 3.27 -8.45
C LYS A 35 -7.00 3.32 -7.84
N GLU A 36 -6.86 2.95 -6.56
CA GLU A 36 -5.58 2.93 -5.86
C GLU A 36 -4.64 1.89 -6.46
N ARG A 37 -5.16 0.70 -6.81
CA ARG A 37 -4.39 -0.32 -7.51
C ARG A 37 -3.87 0.16 -8.86
N SER A 38 -4.70 0.86 -9.65
CA SER A 38 -4.26 1.44 -10.92
C SER A 38 -3.11 2.43 -10.74
N GLN A 39 -3.19 3.30 -9.73
CA GLN A 39 -2.12 4.26 -9.43
C GLN A 39 -0.80 3.57 -9.04
N ILE A 40 -0.87 2.47 -8.27
CA ILE A 40 0.32 1.68 -7.92
C ILE A 40 0.93 1.05 -9.17
N VAL A 41 0.11 0.50 -10.07
CA VAL A 41 0.57 -0.11 -11.34
C VAL A 41 1.23 0.92 -12.25
N GLU A 42 0.66 2.13 -12.37
CA GLU A 42 1.27 3.23 -13.13
C GLU A 42 2.68 3.57 -12.59
N VAL A 43 2.85 3.58 -11.27
CA VAL A 43 4.17 3.83 -10.64
C VAL A 43 5.15 2.69 -10.90
N MET A 44 4.68 1.44 -10.93
CA MET A 44 5.53 0.30 -11.30
C MET A 44 5.97 0.35 -12.76
N GLN A 45 5.10 0.84 -13.65
CA GLN A 45 5.33 0.91 -15.10
C GLN A 45 6.09 2.17 -15.56
N GLY A 46 6.16 3.22 -14.74
CA GLY A 46 6.82 4.47 -15.11
C GLY A 46 8.32 4.33 -15.34
N ASP A 47 8.83 4.91 -16.43
CA ASP A 47 10.24 4.82 -16.80
C ASP A 47 11.17 5.45 -15.76
N SER A 48 12.33 4.81 -15.54
CA SER A 48 13.43 5.32 -14.73
C SER A 48 13.83 6.73 -15.18
N ILE A 49 13.56 7.78 -14.39
CA ILE A 49 14.12 9.09 -14.73
C ILE A 49 15.62 9.12 -14.39
N ILE A 50 16.44 9.46 -15.37
CA ILE A 50 17.89 9.64 -15.21
C ILE A 50 18.10 11.13 -14.93
N ASP A 51 18.89 11.49 -13.90
CA ASP A 51 19.24 12.89 -13.67
C ASP A 51 20.34 13.34 -14.63
N GLU A 52 20.51 14.67 -14.78
CA GLU A 52 21.50 15.28 -15.69
C GLU A 52 22.97 14.99 -15.28
N LYS A 53 23.21 14.28 -14.17
CA LYS A 53 24.53 13.89 -13.66
C LYS A 53 24.80 12.38 -13.76
N GLY A 54 23.89 11.62 -14.37
CA GLY A 54 24.02 10.16 -14.50
C GLY A 54 23.89 9.41 -13.16
N SER A 55 23.36 10.05 -12.12
CA SER A 55 23.17 9.43 -10.81
C SER A 55 21.71 9.04 -10.60
N THR A 56 21.44 7.73 -10.59
CA THR A 56 20.12 7.19 -10.26
C THR A 56 19.96 7.10 -8.74
N LEU A 57 19.76 8.22 -8.06
CA LEU A 57 19.23 8.20 -6.68
C LEU A 57 17.71 8.30 -6.76
N LYS A 58 17.08 7.21 -7.20
CA LYS A 58 15.64 7.04 -7.13
C LYS A 58 15.36 5.74 -6.38
N LEU A 59 14.51 5.80 -5.37
CA LEU A 59 13.83 4.61 -4.87
C LEU A 59 13.37 3.81 -6.09
N SER A 60 13.68 2.52 -6.12
CA SER A 60 13.20 1.63 -7.17
C SER A 60 11.68 1.80 -7.29
N ASN A 61 11.13 1.70 -8.51
CA ASN A 61 9.69 1.80 -8.71
C ASN A 61 8.92 0.78 -7.85
N LEU A 62 9.55 -0.36 -7.54
CA LEU A 62 9.04 -1.34 -6.61
C LEU A 62 8.93 -0.78 -5.18
N THR A 63 9.95 -0.08 -4.68
CA THR A 63 9.90 0.54 -3.35
C THR A 63 8.84 1.64 -3.29
N LYS A 64 8.68 2.44 -4.34
CA LYS A 64 7.60 3.45 -4.41
C LYS A 64 6.22 2.81 -4.42
N ALA A 65 6.05 1.74 -5.18
CA ALA A 65 4.82 0.96 -5.20
C ALA A 65 4.51 0.40 -3.80
N GLN A 66 5.50 -0.15 -3.11
CA GLN A 66 5.36 -0.64 -1.73
C GLN A 66 4.94 0.46 -0.75
N ILE A 67 5.49 1.67 -0.89
CA ILE A 67 5.12 2.82 -0.06
C ILE A 67 3.67 3.24 -0.32
N LEU A 68 3.26 3.31 -1.60
CA LEU A 68 1.88 3.66 -1.96
C LEU A 68 0.87 2.61 -1.50
N THR A 69 1.19 1.31 -1.65
CA THR A 69 0.35 0.22 -1.14
C THR A 69 0.10 0.38 0.35
N ALA A 70 1.15 0.62 1.14
CA ALA A 70 1.00 0.81 2.58
C ALA A 70 0.27 2.12 2.92
N HIS A 71 0.57 3.23 2.24
CA HIS A 71 -0.11 4.50 2.44
C HIS A 71 -1.62 4.39 2.23
N TYR A 72 -2.07 3.69 1.18
CA TYR A 72 -3.49 3.51 0.91
C TYR A 72 -4.13 2.48 1.85
N GLY A 73 -3.45 1.36 2.10
CA GLY A 73 -4.03 0.22 2.80
C GLY A 73 -3.97 0.32 4.32
N LEU A 74 -3.11 1.16 4.90
CA LEU A 74 -2.95 1.30 6.35
C LEU A 74 -3.95 2.33 6.91
N VAL A 75 -4.92 1.84 7.70
CA VAL A 75 -5.98 2.65 8.30
C VAL A 75 -5.54 3.20 9.65
N GLU A 76 -4.97 2.36 10.51
CA GLU A 76 -4.49 2.76 11.85
C GLU A 76 -3.16 2.06 12.18
N PRO A 77 -2.08 2.81 12.49
CA PRO A 77 -1.97 4.27 12.32
C PRO A 77 -1.93 4.64 10.83
N SER A 78 -2.64 5.68 10.41
CA SER A 78 -2.48 6.19 9.04
C SER A 78 -1.12 6.87 8.90
N LEU A 79 -0.37 6.51 7.86
CA LEU A 79 0.95 7.08 7.57
C LEU A 79 0.93 7.76 6.20
N SER A 80 1.54 8.94 6.10
CA SER A 80 1.80 9.56 4.80
C SER A 80 2.95 8.86 4.08
N THR A 81 3.05 9.03 2.76
CA THR A 81 4.19 8.50 1.99
C THR A 81 5.53 8.99 2.53
N LYS A 82 5.60 10.25 2.98
CA LYS A 82 6.80 10.85 3.58
C LYS A 82 7.19 10.21 4.91
N ASP A 83 6.20 9.86 5.74
CA ASP A 83 6.46 9.18 7.02
C ASP A 83 7.07 7.81 6.76
N ILE A 84 6.54 7.08 5.77
CA ILE A 84 7.03 5.75 5.37
C ILE A 84 8.44 5.85 4.76
N GLU A 85 8.71 6.84 3.91
CA GLU A 85 10.03 7.10 3.32
C GLU A 85 11.09 7.45 4.38
N SER A 86 10.68 8.01 5.51
CA SER A 86 11.56 8.40 6.61
C SER A 86 11.82 7.28 7.62
N LEU A 87 11.20 6.11 7.44
CA LEU A 87 11.42 4.95 8.30
C LEU A 87 12.85 4.43 8.15
N SER A 88 13.39 3.90 9.26
CA SER A 88 14.62 3.11 9.19
C SER A 88 14.40 1.85 8.36
N GLU A 89 15.48 1.27 7.81
CA GLU A 89 15.41 0.02 7.05
C GLU A 89 14.75 -1.12 7.86
N SER A 90 15.05 -1.21 9.15
CA SER A 90 14.42 -2.17 10.07
C SER A 90 12.91 -1.95 10.24
N ALA A 91 12.45 -0.70 10.27
CA ALA A 91 11.03 -0.38 10.36
C ALA A 91 10.32 -0.59 9.01
N PHE A 92 11.05 -0.48 7.89
CA PHE A 92 10.52 -0.75 6.56
C PHE A 92 10.17 -2.24 6.34
N GLU A 93 10.75 -3.17 7.10
CA GLU A 93 10.31 -4.58 7.09
C GLU A 93 8.83 -4.72 7.48
N GLY A 94 8.35 -3.89 8.41
CA GLY A 94 6.92 -3.87 8.77
C GLY A 94 6.02 -3.44 7.61
N ILE A 95 6.51 -2.57 6.72
CA ILE A 95 5.81 -2.15 5.50
C ILE A 95 5.66 -3.32 4.53
N LYS A 96 6.67 -4.19 4.42
CA LYS A 96 6.57 -5.42 3.60
C LYS A 96 5.50 -6.36 4.14
N GLU A 97 5.48 -6.59 5.45
CA GLU A 97 4.44 -7.42 6.11
C GLU A 97 3.03 -6.85 5.87
N ILE A 98 2.87 -5.54 5.95
CA ILE A 98 1.60 -4.83 5.67
C ILE A 98 1.16 -5.06 4.22
N ASN A 99 2.07 -4.88 3.26
CA ASN A 99 1.77 -5.05 1.84
C ASN A 99 1.34 -6.48 1.49
N GLU A 100 2.03 -7.48 2.04
CA GLU A 100 1.64 -8.89 1.87
C GLU A 100 0.23 -9.17 2.42
N ALA A 101 -0.08 -8.62 3.59
CA ALA A 101 -1.38 -8.79 4.21
C ALA A 101 -2.51 -8.10 3.42
N ILE A 102 -2.26 -6.90 2.89
CA ILE A 102 -3.20 -6.18 2.02
C ILE A 102 -3.49 -6.99 0.75
N GLU A 103 -2.46 -7.53 0.08
CA GLU A 103 -2.66 -8.38 -1.10
C GLU A 103 -3.39 -9.69 -0.76
N GLY A 104 -3.19 -10.22 0.44
CA GLY A 104 -3.93 -11.37 0.95
C GLY A 104 -5.43 -11.13 1.17
N LEU A 105 -5.86 -9.88 1.40
CA LEU A 105 -7.28 -9.54 1.54
C LEU A 105 -8.04 -9.67 0.22
N SER A 106 -7.40 -9.29 -0.90
CA SER A 106 -8.01 -9.33 -2.23
C SER A 106 -8.06 -10.73 -2.84
N LYS A 107 -7.19 -11.64 -2.43
CA LYS A 107 -7.10 -13.02 -2.99
C LYS A 107 -8.12 -14.01 -2.41
N LYS A 108 -8.87 -13.65 -1.36
CA LYS A 108 -9.84 -14.55 -0.69
C LYS A 108 -11.26 -14.49 -1.26
N ASN A 109 -11.42 -14.25 -2.56
CA ASN A 109 -12.71 -14.32 -3.26
C ASN A 109 -12.77 -15.55 -4.17
#